data_AF-A0A497MP27-F1
#
_entry.id   AF-A0A497MP27-F1
#
_cell.length_a   1.000
_cell.length_b   1.000
_cell.length_c   1.000
_cell.angle_alpha   90.00
_cell.angle_beta   90.00
_cell.angle_gamma   90.00
#
_symmetry.space_group_name_H-M   'P 1'
#
loop_
_entity.id
_entity.type
_entity.pdbx_description
1 polymer ?
#
loop_
_entity_poly.entity_id
_entity_poly.type
_entity_poly.pdbx_seq_one_letter_code
_entity_poly.pdbx_strand_id
1 'polypeptide(L)'
;MISWKNSFKKISEEYALTLKKKEALEQLLKTGRISQSTYDDFSKEIDATLEALENQKKALMEKMKAKVNELETQIKTLEVFLVNLEIQRVTGEVDETAYENQAKSLTAGIEAAKQELSSMLNAMDELSLKAEPVEVKEVLKPFESSSVAYEEPAEEPKGETEEESAEQFPSVEPEPTVESSTVEEAESEEKVEFEPLESEVFPAAEEDTESELETTKEEEEVLL
;
A
#
# COMPACT_ATOMS: atom_id res chain seq x y z
N MET A 1 -7.84 1.91 -8.43
CA MET A 1 -6.54 1.64 -9.06
C MET A 1 -5.51 2.78 -8.99
N ILE A 2 -5.79 3.89 -8.27
CA ILE A 2 -4.93 5.10 -8.20
C ILE A 2 -3.91 5.04 -7.04
N SER A 3 -4.05 4.08 -6.11
CA SER A 3 -3.30 4.04 -4.86
C SER A 3 -1.80 3.78 -5.05
N TRP A 4 -1.40 2.87 -5.93
CA TRP A 4 0.02 2.55 -6.16
C TRP A 4 0.76 3.68 -6.87
N LYS A 5 0.12 4.37 -7.84
CA LYS A 5 0.75 5.48 -8.57
C LYS A 5 1.06 6.65 -7.65
N ASN A 6 0.12 6.95 -6.74
CA ASN A 6 0.32 7.96 -5.71
C ASN A 6 1.40 7.55 -4.72
N SER A 7 1.43 6.27 -4.31
CA SER A 7 2.45 5.75 -3.41
C SER A 7 3.84 5.87 -4.03
N PHE A 8 4.00 5.48 -5.29
CA PHE A 8 5.25 5.64 -6.00
C PHE A 8 5.68 7.09 -6.13
N LYS A 9 4.77 7.96 -6.58
CA LYS A 9 5.04 9.39 -6.71
C LYS A 9 5.56 9.95 -5.40
N LYS A 10 4.88 9.65 -4.28
CA LYS A 10 5.29 10.06 -2.95
C LYS A 10 6.70 9.55 -2.59
N ILE A 11 6.95 8.25 -2.76
CA ILE A 11 8.28 7.65 -2.49
C ILE A 11 9.36 8.34 -3.33
N SER A 12 9.10 8.61 -4.61
CA SER A 12 10.07 9.25 -5.50
C SER A 12 10.36 10.71 -5.15
N GLU A 13 9.32 11.46 -4.75
CA GLU A 13 9.46 12.85 -4.32
C GLU A 13 10.23 12.95 -3.00
N GLU A 14 9.91 12.06 -2.06
CA GLU A 14 10.58 11.99 -0.77
C GLU A 14 12.05 11.57 -0.92
N TYR A 15 12.33 10.58 -1.78
CA TYR A 15 13.69 10.15 -2.09
C TYR A 15 14.54 11.28 -2.68
N ALA A 16 13.99 12.01 -3.66
CA ALA A 16 14.69 13.15 -4.26
C ALA A 16 14.93 14.28 -3.25
N LEU A 17 13.99 14.53 -2.34
CA LEU A 17 14.14 15.53 -1.29
C LEU A 17 15.21 15.12 -0.27
N THR A 18 15.24 13.84 0.12
CA THR A 18 16.25 13.30 1.04
C THR A 18 17.65 13.35 0.44
N LEU A 19 17.82 13.08 -0.86
CA LEU A 19 19.10 13.28 -1.55
C LEU A 19 19.56 14.75 -1.51
N LYS A 20 18.64 15.70 -1.75
CA LYS A 20 18.97 17.14 -1.64
C LYS A 20 19.37 17.53 -0.22
N LYS A 21 18.72 16.94 0.80
CA LYS A 21 19.13 17.13 2.20
C LYS A 21 20.55 16.60 2.44
N LYS A 22 20.90 15.44 1.87
CA LYS A 22 22.25 14.88 1.96
C LYS A 22 23.29 15.82 1.37
N GLU A 23 23.02 16.33 0.16
CA GLU A 23 23.92 17.27 -0.52
C GLU A 23 24.08 18.58 0.28
N ALA A 24 22.98 19.14 0.79
CA ALA A 24 23.03 20.34 1.62
C ALA A 24 23.83 20.11 2.91
N LEU A 25 23.69 18.94 3.55
CA LEU A 25 24.46 18.57 4.73
C LEU A 25 25.96 18.49 4.42
N GLU A 26 26.34 17.90 3.28
CA GLU A 26 27.74 17.88 2.83
C GLU A 26 28.29 19.29 2.58
N GLN A 27 27.50 20.20 1.99
CA GLN A 27 27.92 21.58 1.77
C GLN A 27 28.13 22.33 3.10
N LEU A 28 27.28 22.10 4.10
CA LEU A 28 27.45 22.66 5.43
C LEU A 28 28.74 22.19 6.11
N LEU A 29 29.11 20.91 5.94
CA LEU A 29 30.38 20.39 6.41
C LEU A 29 31.57 21.03 5.67
N LYS A 30 31.52 21.06 4.32
CA LYS A 30 32.57 21.64 3.47
C LYS A 30 32.83 23.12 3.77
N THR A 31 31.78 23.88 4.12
CA THR A 31 31.89 25.30 4.50
C THR A 31 32.30 25.51 5.95
N GLY A 32 32.51 24.44 6.72
CA GLY A 32 32.88 24.51 8.14
C GLY A 32 31.77 25.04 9.06
N ARG A 33 30.52 25.10 8.57
CA ARG A 33 29.37 25.59 9.34
C ARG A 33 28.90 24.61 10.40
N ILE A 34 29.18 23.32 10.21
CA ILE A 34 28.89 22.25 11.16
C ILE A 34 30.16 21.45 11.46
N SER A 35 30.18 20.81 12.63
CA SER A 35 31.26 19.89 13.00
C SER A 35 31.14 18.54 12.29
N GLN A 36 32.25 17.80 12.20
CA GLN A 36 32.23 16.42 11.67
C GLN A 36 31.27 15.51 12.44
N SER A 37 31.26 15.61 13.78
CA SER A 37 30.37 14.80 14.61
C SER A 37 28.90 15.07 14.29
N THR A 38 28.51 16.34 14.12
CA THR A 38 27.14 16.72 13.75
C THR A 38 26.79 16.19 12.37
N TYR A 39 27.72 16.31 11.40
CA TYR A 39 27.53 15.72 10.08
C TYR A 39 27.30 14.21 10.15
N ASP A 40 28.13 13.48 10.90
CA ASP A 40 28.05 12.02 10.99
C ASP A 40 26.70 11.55 11.55
N ASP A 41 26.15 12.25 12.55
CA ASP A 41 24.86 11.89 13.15
C ASP A 41 23.69 12.12 12.19
N PHE A 42 23.63 13.30 11.55
CA PHE A 42 22.58 13.58 10.56
C PHE A 42 22.73 12.75 9.28
N SER A 43 23.96 12.45 8.85
CA SER A 43 24.23 11.63 7.67
C SER A 43 23.72 10.20 7.88
N LYS A 44 23.94 9.62 9.07
CA LYS A 44 23.37 8.31 9.43
C LYS A 44 21.84 8.29 9.38
N GLU A 45 21.18 9.34 9.89
CA GLU A 45 19.71 9.45 9.82
C GLU A 45 19.23 9.53 8.38
N ILE A 46 19.84 10.40 7.57
CA ILE A 46 19.52 10.54 6.14
C ILE A 46 19.72 9.22 5.41
N ASP A 47 20.82 8.52 5.65
CA ASP A 47 21.11 7.23 5.02
C ASP A 47 20.09 6.17 5.43
N ALA A 48 19.71 6.12 6.71
CA ALA A 48 18.64 5.24 7.18
C ALA A 48 17.29 5.56 6.51
N THR A 49 16.97 6.84 6.28
CA THR A 49 15.75 7.22 5.55
C THR A 49 15.80 6.85 4.07
N LEU A 50 16.96 6.96 3.42
CA LEU A 50 17.15 6.51 2.04
C LEU A 50 16.95 4.99 1.93
N GLU A 51 17.57 4.22 2.81
CA GLU A 51 17.40 2.77 2.87
C GLU A 51 15.93 2.38 3.10
N ALA A 52 15.23 3.07 4.01
CA ALA A 52 13.81 2.84 4.25
C ALA A 52 12.96 3.11 3.00
N LEU A 53 13.23 4.18 2.25
CA LEU A 53 12.53 4.51 1.01
C LEU A 53 12.80 3.50 -0.11
N GLU A 54 14.04 3.01 -0.24
CA GLU A 54 14.38 1.93 -1.17
C GLU A 54 13.63 0.63 -0.83
N ASN A 55 13.58 0.29 0.46
CA ASN A 55 12.83 -0.87 0.94
C ASN A 55 11.33 -0.72 0.66
N GLN A 56 10.75 0.47 0.85
CA GLN A 56 9.36 0.76 0.48
C GLN A 56 9.13 0.60 -1.03
N LYS A 57 10.05 1.11 -1.87
CA LYS A 57 9.99 0.94 -3.33
C LYS A 57 10.00 -0.54 -3.72
N LYS A 58 10.90 -1.34 -3.13
CA LYS A 58 10.98 -2.77 -3.37
C LYS A 58 9.70 -3.49 -2.95
N ALA A 59 9.18 -3.19 -1.76
CA ALA A 59 7.93 -3.77 -1.27
C ALA A 59 6.73 -3.41 -2.16
N LEU A 60 6.68 -2.19 -2.70
CA LEU A 60 5.66 -1.79 -3.68
C LEU A 60 5.78 -2.61 -4.96
N MET A 61 7.00 -2.80 -5.49
CA MET A 61 7.23 -3.60 -6.70
C MET A 61 6.81 -5.06 -6.51
N GLU A 62 7.12 -5.67 -5.37
CA GLU A 62 6.68 -7.05 -5.07
C GLU A 62 5.15 -7.16 -4.97
N LYS A 63 4.47 -6.18 -4.36
CA LYS A 63 3.00 -6.13 -4.33
C LYS A 63 2.40 -6.03 -5.74
N MET A 64 3.02 -5.23 -6.62
CA MET A 64 2.56 -5.10 -8.01
C MET A 64 2.75 -6.41 -8.78
N LYS A 65 3.89 -7.09 -8.64
CA LYS A 65 4.12 -8.43 -9.23
C LYS A 65 3.06 -9.44 -8.77
N ALA A 66 2.77 -9.48 -7.47
CA ALA A 66 1.73 -10.36 -6.94
C ALA A 66 0.36 -10.07 -7.56
N LYS A 67 0.00 -8.79 -7.71
CA LYS A 67 -1.26 -8.39 -8.35
C LYS A 67 -1.29 -8.69 -9.86
N VAL A 68 -0.16 -8.62 -10.56
CA VAL A 68 -0.05 -9.03 -11.97
C VAL A 68 -0.38 -10.52 -12.10
N ASN A 69 0.27 -11.37 -11.30
CA ASN A 69 0.01 -12.82 -11.31
C ASN A 69 -1.45 -13.15 -10.96
N GLU A 70 -2.03 -12.42 -10.02
CA GLU A 70 -3.46 -12.55 -9.68
C GLU A 70 -4.36 -12.21 -10.87
N LEU A 71 -4.10 -11.11 -11.59
CA LEU A 71 -4.89 -10.73 -12.76
C LEU A 71 -4.74 -11.74 -13.90
N GLU A 72 -3.54 -12.26 -14.15
CA GLU A 72 -3.35 -13.33 -15.13
C GLU A 72 -4.17 -14.57 -14.79
N THR A 73 -4.24 -14.92 -13.51
CA THR A 73 -5.03 -16.05 -13.02
C THR A 73 -6.53 -15.77 -13.17
N GLN A 74 -6.98 -14.56 -12.87
CA GLN A 74 -8.38 -14.15 -13.07
C GLN A 74 -8.77 -14.20 -14.55
N ILE A 75 -7.92 -13.69 -15.45
CA ILE A 75 -8.16 -13.75 -16.90
C ILE A 75 -8.34 -15.20 -17.35
N LYS A 76 -7.42 -16.10 -16.98
CA LYS A 76 -7.51 -17.53 -17.32
C LYS A 76 -8.80 -18.16 -16.80
N THR A 77 -9.18 -17.84 -15.56
CA THR A 77 -10.40 -18.37 -14.94
C THR A 77 -11.66 -17.91 -15.68
N LEU A 78 -11.72 -16.62 -16.03
CA LEU A 78 -12.84 -16.07 -16.82
C LEU A 78 -12.89 -16.67 -18.22
N GLU A 79 -11.74 -16.90 -18.85
CA GLU A 79 -11.66 -17.57 -20.16
C GLU A 79 -12.16 -19.03 -20.08
N VAL A 80 -11.84 -19.77 -19.00
CA VAL A 80 -12.40 -21.10 -18.75
C VAL A 80 -13.92 -21.06 -18.59
N PHE A 81 -14.46 -20.10 -17.83
CA PHE A 81 -15.91 -19.93 -17.69
C PHE A 81 -16.59 -19.58 -19.01
N LEU A 82 -15.95 -18.75 -19.84
CA LEU A 82 -16.45 -18.43 -21.17
C LEU A 82 -16.50 -19.68 -22.07
N VAL A 83 -15.45 -20.51 -22.06
CA VAL A 83 -15.44 -21.78 -22.79
C VAL A 83 -16.54 -22.72 -22.30
N ASN A 84 -16.74 -22.84 -20.99
CA ASN A 84 -17.82 -23.65 -20.44
C ASN A 84 -19.21 -23.13 -20.88
N LEU A 85 -19.41 -21.81 -20.87
CA LEU A 85 -20.64 -21.19 -21.34
C LEU A 85 -20.89 -21.46 -22.84
N GLU A 86 -19.84 -21.46 -23.66
CA GLU A 86 -19.95 -21.81 -25.08
C GLU A 86 -20.35 -23.27 -25.29
N ILE A 87 -19.81 -24.19 -24.47
CA ILE A 87 -20.23 -25.59 -24.49
C ILE A 87 -21.72 -25.70 -24.15
N GLN A 88 -22.16 -25.05 -23.06
CA GLN A 88 -23.57 -25.05 -22.62
C GLN A 88 -24.52 -24.48 -23.69
N ARG A 89 -24.08 -23.47 -24.44
CA ARG A 89 -24.86 -22.92 -25.56
C ARG A 89 -25.03 -23.94 -26.68
N VAL A 90 -23.95 -24.64 -27.04
CA VAL A 90 -23.96 -25.64 -28.13
C VAL A 90 -24.72 -26.90 -27.73
N THR A 91 -24.70 -27.30 -26.45
CA THR A 91 -25.47 -28.43 -25.93
C THR A 91 -26.94 -28.08 -25.67
N GLY A 92 -27.32 -26.80 -25.74
CA GLY A 92 -28.66 -26.31 -25.48
C GLY A 92 -29.04 -26.27 -24.00
N GLU A 93 -28.05 -26.29 -23.10
CA GLU A 93 -28.23 -26.16 -21.65
C GLU A 93 -28.57 -24.73 -21.22
N VAL A 94 -28.25 -23.73 -22.06
CA VAL A 94 -28.57 -22.32 -21.84
C VAL A 94 -29.29 -21.73 -23.05
N ASP A 95 -30.28 -20.87 -22.82
CA ASP A 95 -30.96 -20.13 -23.89
C ASP A 95 -30.11 -18.95 -24.39
N GLU A 96 -30.42 -18.46 -25.59
CA GLU A 96 -29.63 -17.41 -26.24
C GLU A 96 -29.62 -16.09 -25.43
N THR A 97 -30.72 -15.73 -24.77
CA THR A 97 -30.77 -14.48 -23.98
C THR A 97 -29.91 -14.58 -22.73
N ALA A 98 -29.96 -15.72 -22.02
CA ALA A 98 -29.09 -15.97 -20.89
C ALA A 98 -27.61 -16.04 -21.31
N TYR A 99 -27.31 -16.70 -22.43
CA TYR A 99 -25.98 -16.76 -23.01
C TYR A 99 -25.44 -15.36 -23.32
N GLU A 100 -26.15 -14.54 -24.10
CA GLU A 100 -25.70 -13.21 -24.51
C GLU A 100 -25.36 -12.33 -23.30
N ASN A 101 -26.20 -12.38 -22.26
CA ASN A 101 -25.98 -11.63 -21.03
C ASN A 101 -24.74 -12.10 -20.26
N GLN A 102 -24.56 -13.41 -20.09
CA GLN A 102 -23.40 -13.97 -19.39
C GLN A 102 -22.10 -13.77 -20.18
N ALA A 103 -22.13 -14.02 -21.50
CA ALA A 103 -20.97 -13.85 -22.38
C ALA A 103 -20.50 -12.39 -22.41
N LYS A 104 -21.45 -11.44 -22.45
CA LYS A 104 -21.13 -10.01 -22.35
C LYS A 104 -20.46 -9.66 -21.02
N SER A 105 -20.97 -10.20 -19.91
CA SER A 105 -20.38 -9.96 -18.58
C SER A 105 -18.97 -10.55 -18.46
N LEU A 106 -18.77 -11.80 -18.90
CA LEU A 106 -17.46 -12.46 -18.88
C LEU A 106 -16.45 -11.73 -19.77
N THR A 107 -16.85 -11.36 -20.99
CA THR A 107 -15.98 -10.62 -21.93
C THR A 107 -15.58 -9.26 -21.37
N ALA A 108 -16.53 -8.53 -20.77
CA ALA A 108 -16.23 -7.26 -20.12
C ALA A 108 -15.27 -7.43 -18.93
N GLY A 109 -15.42 -8.50 -18.15
CA GLY A 109 -14.50 -8.84 -17.06
C GLY A 109 -13.08 -9.14 -17.57
N ILE A 110 -12.96 -9.93 -18.64
CA ILE A 110 -11.68 -10.25 -19.30
C ILE A 110 -11.00 -8.97 -19.80
N GLU A 111 -11.75 -8.10 -20.49
CA GLU A 111 -11.22 -6.84 -21.02
C GLU A 111 -10.74 -5.92 -19.89
N ALA A 112 -11.54 -5.75 -18.84
CA ALA A 112 -11.18 -4.95 -17.68
C ALA A 112 -9.90 -5.47 -16.99
N ALA A 113 -9.80 -6.79 -16.79
CA ALA A 113 -8.61 -7.40 -16.20
C ALA A 113 -7.36 -7.25 -17.09
N LYS A 114 -7.50 -7.39 -18.42
CA LYS A 114 -6.41 -7.17 -19.38
C LYS A 114 -5.95 -5.71 -19.39
N GLN A 115 -6.88 -4.77 -19.29
CA GLN A 115 -6.56 -3.35 -19.21
C GLN A 115 -5.82 -3.01 -17.91
N GLU A 116 -6.27 -3.54 -16.77
CA GLU A 116 -5.58 -3.37 -15.49
C GLU A 116 -4.16 -3.95 -15.52
N LEU A 117 -4.02 -5.17 -16.03
CA LEU A 117 -2.72 -5.84 -16.17
C LEU A 117 -1.77 -4.99 -17.02
N SER A 118 -2.23 -4.52 -18.18
CA SER A 118 -1.43 -3.66 -19.07
C SER A 118 -1.03 -2.35 -18.38
N SER A 119 -1.96 -1.73 -17.65
CA SER A 119 -1.67 -0.52 -16.88
C SER A 119 -0.63 -0.75 -15.79
N MET A 120 -0.64 -1.92 -15.14
CA MET A 120 0.33 -2.23 -14.10
C MET A 120 1.71 -2.57 -14.67
N LEU A 121 1.79 -3.32 -15.77
CA LEU A 121 3.08 -3.61 -16.42
C LEU A 121 3.78 -2.31 -16.86
N ASN A 122 3.06 -1.44 -17.57
CA ASN A 122 3.60 -0.14 -17.98
C ASN A 122 4.09 0.68 -16.77
N ALA A 123 3.36 0.63 -15.67
CA ALA A 123 3.77 1.31 -14.45
C ALA A 123 5.02 0.71 -13.81
N MET A 124 5.11 -0.63 -13.75
CA MET A 124 6.31 -1.30 -13.23
C MET A 124 7.56 -0.95 -14.05
N ASP A 125 7.41 -0.79 -15.36
CA ASP A 125 8.49 -0.31 -16.22
C ASP A 125 8.89 1.12 -15.86
N GLU A 126 7.92 2.03 -15.66
CA GLU A 126 8.17 3.40 -15.16
C GLU A 126 8.90 3.41 -13.80
N LEU A 127 8.52 2.52 -12.87
CA LEU A 127 9.17 2.36 -11.55
C LEU A 127 10.63 1.95 -11.67
N SER A 128 10.93 1.11 -12.65
CA SER A 128 12.27 0.60 -12.93
C SER A 128 13.13 1.69 -13.58
N LEU A 129 12.58 2.45 -14.52
CA LEU A 129 13.31 3.50 -15.26
C LEU A 129 13.59 4.76 -14.43
N LYS A 130 12.67 5.17 -13.55
CA LYS A 130 12.84 6.39 -12.71
C LYS A 130 13.77 6.16 -11.49
N ALA A 131 14.50 5.05 -11.47
CA ALA A 131 15.49 4.76 -10.42
C ALA A 131 16.78 5.60 -10.57
N GLU A 132 17.01 6.26 -11.70
CA GLU A 132 18.20 7.09 -11.87
C GLU A 132 18.05 8.48 -11.23
N PRO A 133 19.08 8.94 -10.48
CA PRO A 133 19.06 10.24 -9.84
C PRO A 133 18.90 11.36 -10.87
N VAL A 134 17.87 12.18 -10.67
CA VAL A 134 17.68 13.42 -11.42
C VAL A 134 18.82 14.37 -11.03
N GLU A 135 19.79 14.59 -11.94
CA GLU A 135 20.71 15.73 -11.85
C GLU A 135 19.89 17.03 -11.89
N VAL A 136 19.75 17.68 -10.75
CA VAL A 136 19.20 19.04 -10.65
C VAL A 136 20.37 20.00 -10.52
N LYS A 137 20.83 20.52 -11.67
CA LYS A 137 21.76 21.65 -11.73
C LYS A 137 21.03 22.94 -11.33
N GLU A 138 21.49 23.50 -10.21
CA GLU A 138 21.46 24.91 -9.77
C GLU A 138 20.07 25.58 -9.61
N VAL A 139 19.77 26.42 -8.61
CA VAL A 139 20.54 27.51 -7.99
C VAL A 139 20.01 27.70 -6.56
N LEU A 140 20.85 27.55 -5.54
CA LEU A 140 20.63 28.18 -4.23
C LEU A 140 21.55 29.40 -4.14
N LYS A 141 20.95 30.60 -4.10
CA LYS A 141 21.68 31.84 -3.84
C LYS A 141 22.22 31.82 -2.39
N PRO A 142 23.40 32.40 -2.13
CA PRO A 142 23.96 32.46 -0.78
C PRO A 142 23.05 33.25 0.18
N PHE A 143 22.74 32.63 1.32
CA PHE A 143 22.30 33.35 2.52
C PHE A 143 23.45 34.25 2.98
N GLU A 144 23.34 35.53 2.63
CA GLU A 144 24.15 36.61 3.18
C GLU A 144 23.89 36.69 4.69
N SER A 145 24.93 36.32 5.43
CA SER A 145 25.01 36.44 6.87
C SER A 145 25.05 37.92 7.23
N SER A 146 23.92 38.47 7.70
CA SER A 146 23.92 39.75 8.38
C SER A 146 24.56 39.57 9.76
N SER A 147 25.86 39.83 9.83
CA SER A 147 26.53 40.20 11.07
C SER A 147 26.04 41.59 11.47
N VAL A 148 25.34 41.68 12.60
CA VAL A 148 25.19 42.96 13.31
C VAL A 148 26.01 42.87 14.58
N ALA A 149 26.84 43.89 14.73
CA ALA A 149 27.92 44.07 15.66
C ALA A 149 27.49 44.01 17.13
N TYR A 150 28.44 43.60 17.97
CA TYR A 150 28.47 43.96 19.38
C TYR A 150 28.46 45.49 19.51
N GLU A 151 27.45 46.03 20.22
CA GLU A 151 27.62 47.25 20.99
C GLU A 151 27.48 46.89 22.47
N GLU A 152 28.58 47.08 23.19
CA GLU A 152 28.58 47.43 24.60
C GLU A 152 28.45 48.97 24.65
N PRO A 153 27.58 49.54 25.50
CA PRO A 153 28.11 50.15 26.73
C PRO A 153 27.17 50.11 27.95
N ALA A 154 27.77 49.77 29.10
CA ALA A 154 27.70 50.43 30.42
C ALA A 154 26.37 50.91 31.08
N GLU A 155 26.24 50.42 32.32
CA GLU A 155 25.69 51.01 33.57
C GLU A 155 24.17 51.11 33.86
N GLU A 156 23.82 50.36 34.92
CA GLU A 156 22.80 50.53 35.98
C GLU A 156 22.39 51.99 36.32
N PRO A 157 21.17 52.29 36.84
CA PRO A 157 20.73 51.74 38.15
C PRO A 157 19.22 51.55 38.44
N LYS A 158 18.95 50.54 39.29
CA LYS A 158 18.13 50.53 40.52
C LYS A 158 16.65 51.03 40.54
N GLY A 159 15.79 50.16 41.08
CA GLY A 159 14.44 50.43 41.64
C GLY A 159 13.34 49.74 40.81
N GLU A 160 12.27 49.14 41.35
CA GLU A 160 11.72 49.00 42.70
C GLU A 160 10.66 47.87 42.62
N THR A 161 10.35 47.29 43.77
CA THR A 161 9.45 46.15 44.02
C THR A 161 7.97 46.53 43.90
N GLU A 162 7.08 45.50 43.96
CA GLU A 162 5.62 45.56 44.25
C GLU A 162 4.71 46.06 43.11
N GLU A 163 3.47 45.61 42.91
CA GLU A 163 2.62 44.54 43.43
C GLU A 163 1.44 44.39 42.44
N GLU A 164 0.85 43.21 42.42
CA GLU A 164 -0.61 42.95 42.39
C GLU A 164 -1.56 43.83 41.55
N SER A 165 -2.31 43.20 40.62
CA SER A 165 -3.77 43.36 40.60
C SER A 165 -4.44 42.28 39.75
N ALA A 166 -5.35 41.57 40.41
CA ALA A 166 -6.21 40.54 39.86
C ALA A 166 -7.52 41.13 39.32
N GLU A 167 -7.97 40.67 38.15
CA GLU A 167 -9.40 40.58 37.79
C GLU A 167 -9.56 39.32 36.90
N GLN A 168 -10.02 38.18 37.42
CA GLN A 168 -11.41 37.74 37.64
C GLN A 168 -12.04 37.04 36.40
N PHE A 169 -12.05 35.70 36.47
CA PHE A 169 -13.02 34.63 36.08
C PHE A 169 -14.17 34.91 35.05
N PRO A 170 -14.79 33.90 34.36
CA PRO A 170 -14.97 32.50 34.81
C PRO A 170 -14.94 31.35 33.77
N SER A 171 -14.77 30.17 34.35
CA SER A 171 -15.27 28.82 33.97
C SER A 171 -16.50 28.78 33.06
N VAL A 172 -16.47 27.91 32.03
CA VAL A 172 -17.57 26.97 31.72
C VAL A 172 -16.99 25.75 30.95
N GLU A 173 -16.92 24.60 31.62
CA GLU A 173 -17.11 23.28 30.99
C GLU A 173 -18.63 23.06 30.86
N PRO A 174 -19.12 22.37 29.82
CA PRO A 174 -19.57 21.00 30.09
C PRO A 174 -19.42 20.03 28.89
N GLU A 175 -19.17 18.75 29.18
CA GLU A 175 -19.63 17.65 28.30
C GLU A 175 -21.17 17.70 28.16
N PRO A 176 -21.75 17.13 27.08
CA PRO A 176 -22.54 15.92 27.33
C PRO A 176 -22.51 14.87 26.20
N THR A 177 -22.34 13.62 26.65
CA THR A 177 -23.22 12.45 26.46
C THR A 177 -24.06 12.28 25.18
N VAL A 178 -23.83 11.10 24.62
CA VAL A 178 -24.73 10.23 23.84
C VAL A 178 -26.12 10.00 24.47
N GLU A 179 -27.05 9.54 23.62
CA GLU A 179 -28.42 9.05 23.84
C GLU A 179 -29.57 10.06 23.66
N SER A 180 -30.38 9.88 22.61
CA SER A 180 -31.71 9.25 22.75
C SER A 180 -32.44 9.16 21.40
N SER A 181 -32.89 7.94 21.11
CA SER A 181 -33.97 7.59 20.17
C SER A 181 -35.31 8.24 20.52
N THR A 182 -36.23 8.35 19.55
CA THR A 182 -37.66 7.92 19.61
C THR A 182 -38.39 8.25 18.28
N VAL A 183 -38.72 7.28 17.41
CA VAL A 183 -39.89 6.36 17.25
C VAL A 183 -41.07 6.90 16.42
N GLU A 184 -41.44 6.16 15.36
CA GLU A 184 -42.81 5.79 14.92
C GLU A 184 -42.63 4.67 13.86
N GLU A 185 -42.71 3.39 14.24
CA GLU A 185 -43.89 2.51 14.34
C GLU A 185 -44.55 2.17 13.00
N ALA A 186 -44.30 0.94 12.52
CA ALA A 186 -45.27 0.13 11.79
C ALA A 186 -44.84 -1.35 11.81
N GLU A 187 -45.50 -2.08 12.70
CA GLU A 187 -45.78 -3.52 12.77
C GLU A 187 -45.61 -4.34 11.47
N SER A 188 -44.91 -5.48 11.56
CA SER A 188 -45.48 -6.79 11.21
C SER A 188 -44.51 -7.91 11.60
N GLU A 189 -44.99 -8.78 12.49
CA GLU A 189 -44.37 -10.04 12.90
C GLU A 189 -44.40 -11.05 11.75
N GLU A 190 -43.27 -11.70 11.44
CA GLU A 190 -43.31 -13.09 10.96
C GLU A 190 -42.18 -13.90 11.59
N LYS A 191 -42.61 -14.77 12.50
CA LYS A 191 -41.84 -15.80 13.19
C LYS A 191 -41.40 -16.85 12.16
N VAL A 192 -40.12 -16.89 11.81
CA VAL A 192 -39.55 -18.05 11.12
C VAL A 192 -38.77 -18.89 12.12
N GLU A 193 -39.43 -19.98 12.49
CA GLU A 193 -38.97 -21.09 13.31
C GLU A 193 -37.86 -21.83 12.56
N PHE A 194 -36.67 -21.92 13.16
CA PHE A 194 -35.55 -22.69 12.62
C PHE A 194 -35.76 -24.17 12.99
N GLU A 195 -36.23 -24.97 12.04
CA GLU A 195 -36.17 -26.44 12.17
C GLU A 195 -34.76 -26.93 11.77
N PRO A 196 -34.12 -27.80 12.56
CA PRO A 196 -32.90 -28.47 12.15
C PRO A 196 -33.28 -29.65 11.24
N LEU A 197 -32.94 -29.57 9.95
CA LEU A 197 -33.08 -30.72 9.08
C LEU A 197 -31.96 -31.72 9.37
N GLU A 198 -32.42 -32.93 9.67
CA GLU A 198 -31.72 -34.09 10.14
C GLU A 198 -30.73 -34.65 9.11
N SER A 199 -29.75 -35.36 9.65
CA SER A 199 -28.74 -36.15 8.95
C SER A 199 -29.37 -37.25 8.10
N GLU A 200 -29.27 -37.14 6.79
CA GLU A 200 -29.46 -38.27 5.88
C GLU A 200 -28.11 -38.98 5.69
N VAL A 201 -27.98 -40.07 6.44
CA VAL A 201 -26.92 -41.07 6.31
C VAL A 201 -27.24 -41.93 5.07
N PHE A 202 -26.38 -41.90 4.05
CA PHE A 202 -26.41 -42.92 3.00
C PHE A 202 -25.29 -43.95 3.19
N PRO A 203 -25.60 -45.25 3.02
CA PRO A 203 -24.81 -46.36 3.53
C PRO A 203 -23.61 -46.71 2.65
N ALA A 204 -22.63 -47.33 3.31
CA ALA A 204 -21.49 -48.01 2.74
C ALA A 204 -21.87 -49.30 1.99
N ALA A 205 -21.17 -49.54 0.88
CA ALA A 205 -20.69 -50.84 0.39
C ALA A 205 -19.42 -50.50 -0.42
N GLU A 206 -18.21 -50.88 0.00
CA GLU A 206 -17.56 -52.20 -0.19
C GLU A 206 -17.71 -52.65 -1.66
N GLU A 207 -16.71 -52.98 -2.45
CA GLU A 207 -15.34 -53.49 -2.32
C GLU A 207 -14.79 -53.29 -3.76
N ASP A 208 -13.53 -52.91 -4.02
CA ASP A 208 -12.56 -53.89 -4.48
C ASP A 208 -11.15 -53.29 -4.41
N THR A 209 -10.35 -53.93 -3.58
CA THR A 209 -8.90 -53.77 -3.51
C THR A 209 -8.29 -54.83 -4.41
N GLU A 210 -7.61 -54.42 -5.49
CA GLU A 210 -6.54 -55.25 -6.07
C GLU A 210 -5.25 -54.44 -6.13
N SER A 211 -4.31 -54.90 -5.33
CA SER A 211 -2.91 -54.49 -5.24
C SER A 211 -2.08 -55.61 -5.83
N GLU A 212 -1.35 -55.36 -6.91
CA GLU A 212 -0.12 -56.07 -7.28
C GLU A 212 0.72 -55.05 -8.09
N LEU A 213 1.79 -54.48 -7.52
CA LEU A 213 3.17 -54.99 -7.44
C LEU A 213 3.85 -55.15 -8.80
N GLU A 214 4.91 -54.35 -9.00
CA GLU A 214 6.26 -54.69 -9.50
C GLU A 214 6.90 -53.44 -10.17
N THR A 215 7.93 -52.84 -9.55
CA THR A 215 9.39 -53.12 -9.75
C THR A 215 9.85 -52.59 -11.12
N THR A 216 10.75 -51.62 -11.24
CA THR A 216 12.19 -51.67 -10.88
C THR A 216 12.78 -50.28 -10.65
N LYS A 217 13.50 -50.15 -9.53
CA LYS A 217 14.56 -49.18 -9.30
C LYS A 217 15.85 -49.82 -9.85
N GLU A 218 16.45 -49.26 -10.88
CA GLU A 218 17.78 -49.67 -11.36
C GLU A 218 18.78 -48.59 -10.94
N GLU A 219 19.39 -48.82 -9.77
CA GLU A 219 20.70 -48.30 -9.43
C GLU A 219 21.76 -49.24 -9.99
N GLU A 220 22.92 -48.66 -10.30
CA GLU A 220 24.24 -49.31 -10.45
C GLU A 220 24.67 -49.69 -11.88
N GLU A 221 25.42 -48.78 -12.51
CA GLU A 221 26.67 -49.20 -13.15
C GLU A 221 27.84 -48.40 -12.55
N VAL A 222 28.79 -49.18 -12.06
CA VAL A 222 29.96 -48.85 -11.26
C VAL A 222 31.20 -49.04 -12.13
N LEU A 223 32.14 -48.09 -12.02
CA LEU A 223 33.59 -48.21 -12.27
C LEU A 223 34.07 -48.75 -13.64
N LEU A 224 34.68 -47.87 -14.44
CA LEU A 224 36.15 -47.83 -14.68
C LEU A 224 36.57 -46.57 -15.45
#